data_AF-A0A932DJ93-F1
#
_entry.id   AF-A0A932DJ93-F1
#
_cell.length_a   1.000
_cell.length_b   1.000
_cell.length_c   1.000
_cell.angle_alpha   90.00
_cell.angle_beta   90.00
_cell.angle_gamma   90.00
#
_symmetry.space_group_name_H-M   'P 1'
#
loop_
_entity.id
_entity.type
_entity.pdbx_description
1 polymer ?
#
loop_
_entity_poly.entity_id
_entity_poly.type
_entity_poly.pdbx_seq_one_letter_code
_entity_poly.pdbx_strand_id
1 'polypeptide(L)'
;VLTSEAGQEVLVRRYGIPEARARALGTIFGISGVCNVLGAIKTAKHYQFGKGDVIVTICTDAIDRYHSVMADMARDHGAIDDARGMAYVEAIFHGAKADWIKDGTPDMRRQWHNLKYYTWVEQQGKTVEELDAQKDPEWWVEHQKLVPEMDARIAQARRSGL
;
A
#
# COMPACT_ATOMS: atom_id res chain seq x y z
N VAL A 1 14.15 -6.15 5.43
CA VAL A 1 14.32 -7.63 5.56
C VAL A 1 14.17 -8.33 4.23
N LEU A 2 13.05 -8.17 3.50
CA LEU A 2 12.83 -8.90 2.25
C LEU A 2 13.84 -8.58 1.14
N THR A 3 14.45 -7.40 1.18
CA THR A 3 15.21 -6.81 0.06
C THR A 3 16.69 -6.59 0.36
N SER A 4 17.07 -6.59 1.64
CA SER A 4 18.46 -6.45 2.07
C SER A 4 19.13 -7.82 2.17
N GLU A 5 20.41 -7.94 1.79
CA GLU A 5 21.16 -9.20 1.83
C GLU A 5 21.13 -9.85 3.22
N ALA A 6 21.54 -9.13 4.27
CA ALA A 6 21.48 -9.61 5.65
C ALA A 6 20.06 -9.97 6.11
N GLY A 7 19.04 -9.29 5.55
CA GLY A 7 17.65 -9.58 5.84
C GLY A 7 17.18 -10.89 5.19
N GLN A 8 17.58 -11.13 3.94
CA GLN A 8 17.30 -12.39 3.24
C GLN A 8 18.04 -13.55 3.89
N GLU A 9 19.28 -13.34 4.33
CA GLU A 9 20.04 -14.34 5.08
C GLU A 9 19.32 -14.75 6.38
N VAL A 10 18.76 -13.79 7.12
CA VAL A 10 17.91 -14.06 8.27
C VAL A 10 16.70 -14.92 7.90
N LEU A 11 15.97 -14.58 6.83
CA LEU A 11 14.81 -15.36 6.37
C LEU A 11 15.18 -16.81 6.04
N VAL A 12 16.32 -17.00 5.37
CA VAL A 12 16.79 -18.33 4.96
C VAL A 12 17.27 -19.14 6.15
N ARG A 13 18.22 -18.59 6.92
CA ARG A 13 18.91 -19.34 7.98
C ARG A 13 18.07 -19.53 9.23
N ARG A 14 17.29 -18.53 9.64
CA ARG A 14 16.54 -18.56 10.89
C ARG A 14 15.10 -19.02 10.71
N TYR A 15 14.48 -18.69 9.57
CA TYR A 15 13.06 -18.98 9.32
C TYR A 15 12.83 -20.06 8.26
N GLY A 16 13.91 -20.64 7.71
CA GLY A 16 13.83 -21.77 6.78
C GLY A 16 13.17 -21.44 5.45
N ILE A 17 13.08 -20.15 5.08
CA ILE A 17 12.54 -19.75 3.78
C ILE A 17 13.53 -20.17 2.70
N PRO A 18 13.14 -20.94 1.67
CA PRO A 18 14.05 -21.33 0.60
C PRO A 18 14.69 -20.11 -0.05
N GLU A 19 16.00 -20.14 -0.31
CA GLU A 19 16.75 -18.99 -0.84
C GLU A 19 16.13 -18.43 -2.14
N ALA A 20 15.78 -19.31 -3.08
CA ALA A 20 15.13 -18.92 -4.32
C ALA A 20 13.82 -18.14 -4.07
N ARG A 21 13.06 -18.52 -3.04
CA ARG A 21 11.83 -17.83 -2.64
C ARG A 21 12.15 -16.48 -1.98
N ALA A 22 13.12 -16.42 -1.06
CA ALA A 22 13.52 -15.18 -0.42
C ALA A 22 13.98 -14.14 -1.46
N ARG A 23 14.79 -14.56 -2.44
CA ARG A 23 15.22 -13.72 -3.56
C ARG A 23 14.05 -13.23 -4.41
N ALA A 24 13.13 -14.12 -4.79
CA ALA A 24 11.94 -13.75 -5.56
C ALA A 24 11.01 -12.77 -4.83
N LEU A 25 10.80 -12.96 -3.52
CA LEU A 25 10.02 -12.02 -2.70
C LEU A 25 10.63 -10.62 -2.71
N GLY A 26 11.97 -10.54 -2.66
CA GLY A 26 12.71 -9.28 -2.72
C GLY A 26 12.56 -8.51 -4.04
N THR A 27 12.14 -9.16 -5.12
CA THR A 27 11.92 -8.51 -6.42
C THR A 27 10.45 -8.17 -6.68
N ILE A 28 9.52 -8.88 -6.04
CA ILE A 28 8.07 -8.74 -6.28
C ILE A 28 7.46 -7.64 -5.41
N PHE A 29 7.88 -7.54 -4.15
CA PHE A 29 7.21 -6.68 -3.17
C PHE A 29 7.94 -5.35 -2.94
N GLY A 30 7.27 -4.24 -3.24
CA GLY A 30 7.53 -2.95 -2.61
C GLY A 30 6.95 -2.87 -1.19
N ILE A 31 7.23 -1.77 -0.49
CA ILE A 31 6.81 -1.57 0.91
C ILE A 31 5.28 -1.67 1.04
N SER A 32 4.55 -0.99 0.15
CA SER A 32 3.09 -0.99 0.12
C SER A 32 2.52 -2.37 -0.18
N GLY A 33 3.17 -3.13 -1.08
CA GLY A 33 2.76 -4.49 -1.41
C GLY A 33 2.78 -5.43 -0.19
N VAL A 34 3.81 -5.32 0.66
CA VAL A 34 3.89 -6.08 1.93
C VAL A 34 2.70 -5.72 2.84
N CYS A 35 2.41 -4.43 2.99
CA CYS A 35 1.28 -3.96 3.79
C CYS A 35 -0.06 -4.46 3.25
N ASN A 36 -0.24 -4.52 1.93
CA ASN A 36 -1.48 -5.00 1.30
C ASN A 36 -1.70 -6.51 1.49
N VAL A 37 -0.63 -7.31 1.49
CA VAL A 37 -0.71 -8.74 1.83
C VAL A 37 -1.01 -8.94 3.31
N LEU A 38 -0.35 -8.19 4.21
CA LEU A 38 -0.67 -8.22 5.64
C LEU A 38 -2.13 -7.80 5.89
N GLY A 39 -2.61 -6.78 5.19
CA GLY A 39 -4.00 -6.34 5.17
C GLY A 39 -4.94 -7.45 4.75
N ALA A 40 -4.66 -8.14 3.64
CA ALA A 40 -5.45 -9.28 3.17
C ALA A 40 -5.52 -10.43 4.21
N ILE A 41 -4.40 -10.76 4.86
CA ILE A 41 -4.37 -11.76 5.93
C ILE A 41 -5.21 -11.29 7.13
N LYS A 42 -5.11 -10.02 7.52
CA LYS A 42 -5.95 -9.45 8.58
C LYS A 42 -7.43 -9.48 8.22
N THR A 43 -7.79 -9.14 6.98
CA THR A 43 -9.16 -9.20 6.45
C THR A 43 -9.72 -10.62 6.54
N ALA A 44 -8.96 -11.64 6.12
CA ALA A 44 -9.38 -13.03 6.23
C ALA A 44 -9.68 -13.43 7.69
N LYS A 45 -8.81 -13.03 8.61
CA LYS A 45 -8.97 -13.32 10.05
C LYS A 45 -10.16 -12.56 10.66
N HIS A 46 -10.29 -11.27 10.36
CA HIS A 46 -11.33 -10.40 10.91
C HIS A 46 -12.73 -10.82 10.48
N TYR A 47 -12.92 -11.12 9.19
CA TYR A 47 -14.19 -11.58 8.66
C TYR A 47 -14.38 -13.11 8.73
N GLN A 48 -13.45 -13.82 9.36
CA GLN A 48 -13.51 -15.28 9.56
C GLN A 48 -13.67 -16.07 8.25
N PHE A 49 -12.99 -15.62 7.20
CA PHE A 49 -13.03 -16.27 5.89
C PHE A 49 -12.42 -17.67 5.93
N GLY A 50 -13.10 -18.60 5.27
CA GLY A 50 -12.67 -19.98 5.10
C GLY A 50 -11.99 -20.22 3.76
N LYS A 51 -11.66 -21.49 3.49
CA LYS A 51 -10.93 -21.93 2.28
C LYS A 51 -11.64 -21.64 0.94
N GLY A 52 -12.94 -21.34 0.97
CA GLY A 52 -13.74 -21.04 -0.22
C GLY A 52 -13.88 -19.55 -0.52
N ASP A 53 -13.50 -18.69 0.42
CA ASP A 53 -13.63 -17.25 0.29
C ASP A 53 -12.41 -16.67 -0.45
N VAL A 54 -12.66 -15.62 -1.24
CA VAL A 54 -11.64 -15.01 -2.08
C VAL A 54 -11.35 -13.60 -1.59
N ILE A 55 -10.06 -13.29 -1.42
CA ILE A 55 -9.57 -11.94 -1.22
C ILE A 55 -8.71 -11.56 -2.42
N VAL A 56 -9.07 -10.46 -3.06
CA VAL A 56 -8.22 -9.83 -4.08
C VAL A 56 -7.44 -8.71 -3.42
N THR A 57 -6.11 -8.72 -3.56
CA THR A 57 -5.22 -7.67 -3.06
C THR A 57 -4.24 -7.28 -4.16
N ILE A 58 -3.75 -6.05 -4.11
CA ILE A 58 -2.91 -5.46 -5.16
C ILE A 58 -1.52 -5.20 -4.59
N CYS A 59 -0.48 -5.73 -5.23
CA CYS A 59 0.89 -5.33 -4.96
C CYS A 59 1.17 -4.10 -5.84
N THR A 60 1.09 -2.91 -5.25
CA THR A 60 1.02 -1.63 -5.99
C THR A 60 2.30 -1.30 -6.74
N ASP A 61 3.44 -1.77 -6.24
CA ASP A 61 4.78 -1.46 -6.71
C ASP A 61 5.77 -2.56 -6.31
N ALA A 62 6.92 -2.56 -6.99
CA ALA A 62 8.08 -3.34 -6.63
C ALA A 62 9.13 -2.46 -5.92
N ILE A 63 10.16 -3.08 -5.36
CA ILE A 63 11.17 -2.37 -4.55
C ILE A 63 12.05 -1.39 -5.35
N ASP A 64 12.11 -1.54 -6.67
CA ASP A 64 12.85 -0.67 -7.59
C ASP A 64 12.39 0.80 -7.54
N ARG A 65 11.19 1.07 -7.02
CA ARG A 65 10.71 2.45 -6.80
C ARG A 65 11.16 3.08 -5.49
N TYR A 66 11.84 2.35 -4.61
CA TYR A 66 12.12 2.75 -3.22
C TYR A 66 13.58 3.02 -2.89
N HIS A 67 14.47 3.18 -3.88
CA HIS A 67 15.91 3.33 -3.63
C HIS A 67 16.26 4.46 -2.65
N SER A 68 15.69 5.65 -2.83
CA SER A 68 15.91 6.79 -1.92
C SER A 68 15.35 6.52 -0.52
N VAL A 69 14.13 5.99 -0.43
CA VAL A 69 13.49 5.62 0.84
C VAL A 69 14.33 4.60 1.61
N MET A 70 14.85 3.57 0.94
CA MET A 70 15.70 2.57 1.57
C MET A 70 17.04 3.16 2.04
N ALA A 71 17.62 4.09 1.28
CA ALA A 71 18.82 4.81 1.68
C ALA A 71 18.58 5.73 2.89
N ASP A 72 17.46 6.45 2.89
CA ASP A 72 17.03 7.30 4.00
C ASP A 72 16.81 6.47 5.27
N MET A 73 16.09 5.34 5.17
CA MET A 73 15.90 4.43 6.29
C MET A 73 17.23 3.87 6.83
N ALA A 74 18.17 3.52 5.94
CA ALA A 74 19.48 3.02 6.36
C ALA A 74 20.33 4.11 7.03
N ARG A 75 20.23 5.37 6.60
CA ARG A 75 20.89 6.51 7.24
C ARG A 75 20.29 6.81 8.61
N ASP A 76 18.96 6.89 8.69
CA ASP A 76 18.25 7.40 9.88
C ASP A 76 18.06 6.32 10.96
N HIS A 77 18.01 5.04 10.55
CA HIS A 77 17.80 3.91 11.47
C HIS A 77 18.96 2.91 11.47
N GLY A 78 19.97 3.08 10.61
CA GLY A 78 21.09 2.16 10.44
C GLY A 78 20.77 0.99 9.51
N ALA A 79 21.82 0.35 8.97
CA ALA A 79 21.69 -0.83 8.12
C ALA A 79 21.03 -2.02 8.84
N ILE A 80 20.47 -2.95 8.07
CA ILE A 80 19.92 -4.20 8.62
C ILE A 80 21.06 -5.18 8.83
N ASP A 81 21.23 -5.62 10.07
CA ASP A 81 22.07 -6.75 10.46
C ASP A 81 21.20 -7.96 10.84
N ASP A 82 21.83 -9.06 11.29
CA ASP A 82 21.13 -10.27 11.68
C ASP A 82 20.13 -10.03 12.85
N ALA A 83 20.56 -9.32 13.89
CA ALA A 83 19.74 -9.06 15.08
C ALA A 83 18.51 -8.20 14.74
N ARG A 84 18.70 -7.12 13.98
CA ARG A 84 17.63 -6.25 13.52
C ARG A 84 16.73 -6.93 12.49
N GLY A 85 17.31 -7.72 11.59
CA GLY A 85 16.57 -8.51 10.63
C GLY A 85 15.59 -9.45 11.33
N MET A 86 16.07 -10.17 12.36
CA MET A 86 15.24 -11.03 13.19
C MET A 86 14.15 -10.24 13.92
N ALA A 87 14.51 -9.13 14.56
CA ALA A 87 13.56 -8.28 15.28
C ALA A 87 12.43 -7.76 14.36
N TYR A 88 12.76 -7.38 13.13
CA TYR A 88 11.76 -6.95 12.14
C TYR A 88 10.86 -8.09 11.67
N VAL A 89 11.38 -9.31 11.49
CA VAL A 89 10.51 -10.45 11.14
C VAL A 89 9.50 -10.71 12.24
N GLU A 90 9.99 -10.78 13.49
CA GLU A 90 9.14 -11.02 14.65
C GLU A 90 8.12 -9.89 14.86
N ALA A 91 8.53 -8.63 14.72
CA ALA A 91 7.62 -7.50 14.93
C ALA A 91 6.58 -7.35 13.80
N ILE A 92 7.01 -7.42 12.54
CA ILE A 92 6.17 -7.06 11.38
C ILE A 92 5.31 -8.24 10.93
N PHE A 93 5.88 -9.45 10.86
CA PHE A 93 5.17 -10.60 10.28
C PHE A 93 4.51 -11.45 11.37
N HIS A 94 5.26 -11.89 12.38
CA HIS A 94 4.71 -12.73 13.45
C HIS A 94 3.90 -11.93 14.47
N GLY A 95 4.30 -10.70 14.74
CA GLY A 95 3.65 -9.77 15.66
C GLY A 95 2.41 -9.08 15.08
N ALA A 96 2.09 -9.27 13.79
CA ALA A 96 0.91 -8.70 13.17
C ALA A 96 -0.38 -9.27 13.78
N LYS A 97 -1.13 -8.42 14.47
CA LYS A 97 -2.42 -8.75 15.11
C LYS A 97 -3.60 -8.44 14.19
N ALA A 98 -4.77 -9.03 14.44
CA ALA A 98 -6.01 -8.66 13.74
C ALA A 98 -6.64 -7.37 14.33
N ASP A 99 -5.85 -6.32 14.44
CA ASP A 99 -6.20 -5.04 15.04
C ASP A 99 -6.13 -3.88 14.02
N TRP A 100 -6.55 -2.69 14.44
CA TRP A 100 -6.61 -1.46 13.62
C TRP A 100 -7.55 -1.57 12.41
N ILE A 101 -8.61 -2.36 12.56
CA ILE A 101 -9.64 -2.52 11.53
C ILE A 101 -10.84 -1.65 11.91
N LYS A 102 -11.31 -0.87 10.95
CA LYS A 102 -12.51 -0.04 11.08
C LYS A 102 -13.49 -0.50 10.01
N ASP A 103 -14.57 -1.15 10.45
CA ASP A 103 -15.63 -1.55 9.53
C ASP A 103 -16.26 -0.31 8.89
N GLY A 104 -16.62 -0.43 7.62
CA GLY A 104 -17.22 0.63 6.83
C GLY A 104 -18.68 0.91 7.21
N THR A 105 -18.97 1.15 8.48
CA THR A 105 -20.27 1.59 8.99
C THR A 105 -20.66 2.94 8.36
N PRO A 106 -21.95 3.33 8.35
CA PRO A 106 -22.37 4.63 7.82
C PRO A 106 -21.60 5.81 8.44
N ASP A 107 -21.32 5.74 9.75
CA ASP A 107 -20.60 6.79 10.47
C ASP A 107 -19.13 6.83 10.07
N MET A 108 -18.49 5.67 9.93
CA MET A 108 -17.10 5.58 9.48
C MET A 108 -16.94 6.10 8.05
N ARG A 109 -17.89 5.76 7.16
CA ARG A 109 -17.91 6.28 5.79
C ARG A 109 -18.03 7.81 5.75
N ARG A 110 -18.87 8.40 6.61
CA ARG A 110 -18.94 9.87 6.74
C ARG A 110 -17.64 10.46 7.26
N GLN A 111 -16.98 9.83 8.23
CA GLN A 111 -15.68 10.28 8.71
C GLN A 111 -14.64 10.26 7.59
N TRP A 112 -14.54 9.16 6.83
CA TRP A 112 -13.63 9.06 5.69
C TRP A 112 -13.90 10.10 4.60
N HIS A 113 -15.16 10.39 4.31
CA HIS A 113 -15.53 11.46 3.40
C HIS A 113 -15.02 12.81 3.88
N ASN A 114 -15.23 13.11 5.16
CA ASN A 114 -14.85 14.40 5.75
C ASN A 114 -13.34 14.57 5.90
N LEU A 115 -12.54 13.49 5.95
CA LEU A 115 -11.07 13.59 5.97
C LEU A 115 -10.51 14.33 4.76
N LYS A 116 -11.23 14.34 3.64
CA LYS A 116 -10.84 15.05 2.42
C LYS A 116 -10.91 16.57 2.57
N TYR A 117 -11.76 17.07 3.47
CA TYR A 117 -12.15 18.49 3.55
C TYR A 117 -10.93 19.43 3.59
N TYR A 118 -10.04 19.24 4.56
CA TYR A 118 -8.88 20.13 4.73
C TYR A 118 -7.96 20.15 3.51
N THR A 119 -7.67 18.99 2.92
CA THR A 119 -6.77 18.94 1.77
C THR A 119 -7.46 19.41 0.48
N TRP A 120 -8.71 19.07 0.26
CA TRP A 120 -9.37 19.28 -1.02
C TRP A 120 -10.03 20.65 -1.11
N VAL A 121 -10.72 21.05 -0.05
CA VAL A 121 -11.44 22.33 0.01
C VAL A 121 -10.48 23.44 0.42
N GLU A 122 -9.90 23.34 1.62
CA GLU A 122 -9.09 24.44 2.17
C GLU A 122 -7.75 24.64 1.45
N GLN A 123 -7.05 23.55 1.10
CA GLN A 123 -5.71 23.64 0.50
C GLN A 123 -5.74 23.65 -1.04
N GLN A 124 -6.65 22.91 -1.67
CA GLN A 124 -6.71 22.78 -3.14
C GLN A 124 -7.84 23.59 -3.79
N GLY A 125 -8.67 24.29 -2.99
CA GLY A 125 -9.68 25.22 -3.50
C GLY A 125 -10.90 24.57 -4.16
N LYS A 126 -11.15 23.28 -3.95
CA LYS A 126 -12.41 22.64 -4.37
C LYS A 126 -13.57 23.17 -3.55
N THR A 127 -14.78 23.13 -4.09
CA THR A 127 -15.96 23.55 -3.32
C THR A 127 -16.47 22.41 -2.44
N VAL A 128 -17.24 22.76 -1.40
CA VAL A 128 -17.89 21.76 -0.53
C VAL A 128 -18.92 20.95 -1.33
N GLU A 129 -19.61 21.59 -2.28
CA GLU A 129 -20.57 20.95 -3.17
C GLU A 129 -19.88 19.91 -4.06
N GLU A 130 -18.70 20.23 -4.62
CA GLU A 130 -17.91 19.26 -5.39
C GLU A 130 -17.43 18.10 -4.53
N LEU A 131 -17.03 18.37 -3.28
CA LEU A 131 -16.68 17.32 -2.34
C LEU A 131 -17.90 16.43 -2.06
N ASP A 132 -19.05 17.01 -1.73
CA ASP A 132 -20.26 16.27 -1.37
C ASP A 132 -20.89 15.50 -2.52
N ALA A 133 -20.74 15.97 -3.75
CA ALA A 133 -21.18 15.25 -4.94
C ALA A 133 -20.51 13.86 -5.06
N GLN A 134 -19.29 13.69 -4.54
CA GLN A 134 -18.58 12.40 -4.52
C GLN A 134 -19.21 11.32 -3.62
N LYS A 135 -20.22 11.68 -2.80
CA LYS A 135 -21.00 10.70 -2.04
C LYS A 135 -21.85 9.81 -2.95
N ASP A 136 -22.23 10.32 -4.12
CA ASP A 136 -22.97 9.60 -5.13
C ASP A 136 -21.99 8.81 -6.03
N PRO A 137 -22.12 7.47 -6.14
CA PRO A 137 -21.34 6.68 -7.08
C PRO A 137 -21.40 7.19 -8.53
N GLU A 138 -22.53 7.78 -8.96
CA GLU A 138 -22.70 8.27 -10.33
C GLU A 138 -21.70 9.40 -10.65
N TRP A 139 -21.33 10.21 -9.66
CA TRP A 139 -20.28 11.23 -9.81
C TRP A 139 -18.98 10.60 -10.32
N TRP A 140 -18.58 9.45 -9.77
CA TRP A 140 -17.36 8.76 -10.15
C TRP A 140 -17.48 8.11 -11.53
N VAL A 141 -18.66 7.60 -11.90
CA VAL A 141 -18.93 7.05 -13.24
C VAL A 141 -18.82 8.15 -14.29
N GLU A 142 -19.41 9.33 -14.05
CA GLU A 142 -19.28 10.47 -14.96
C GLU A 142 -17.83 10.97 -15.04
N HIS A 143 -17.11 11.04 -13.91
CA HIS A 143 -15.69 11.44 -13.91
C HIS A 143 -14.80 10.47 -14.69
N GLN A 144 -15.08 9.17 -14.66
CA GLN A 144 -14.34 8.19 -15.46
C GLN A 144 -14.50 8.42 -16.97
N LYS A 145 -15.59 9.04 -17.42
CA LYS A 145 -15.78 9.37 -18.85
C LYS A 145 -14.81 10.43 -19.35
N LEU A 146 -14.12 11.15 -18.46
CA LEU A 146 -13.09 12.13 -18.81
C LEU A 146 -11.76 11.48 -19.24
N VAL A 147 -11.57 10.19 -18.98
CA VAL A 147 -10.30 9.48 -19.27
C VAL A 147 -9.83 9.65 -20.72
N PRO A 148 -10.65 9.47 -21.77
CA PRO A 148 -10.19 9.64 -23.16
C PRO A 148 -9.69 11.06 -23.47
N GLU A 149 -10.35 12.08 -22.90
CA GLU A 149 -9.96 13.48 -23.07
C GLU A 149 -8.65 13.77 -22.33
N MET A 150 -8.51 13.28 -21.10
CA MET A 150 -7.28 13.40 -20.31
C MET A 150 -6.11 12.72 -21.02
N ASP A 151 -6.32 11.52 -21.57
CA ASP A 151 -5.30 10.79 -22.33
C ASP A 151 -4.87 11.57 -23.57
N ALA A 152 -5.81 12.17 -24.31
CA ALA A 152 -5.50 13.01 -25.46
C ALA A 152 -4.65 14.23 -25.08
N ARG A 153 -4.99 14.90 -23.96
CA ARG A 153 -4.23 16.04 -23.43
C ARG A 153 -2.83 15.65 -22.97
N ILE A 154 -2.69 14.53 -22.24
CA ILE A 154 -1.39 14.00 -21.81
C ILE A 154 -0.53 13.66 -23.03
N ALA A 155 -1.10 13.02 -24.04
CA ALA A 155 -0.38 12.69 -25.27
C ALA A 155 0.06 13.95 -26.04
N GLN A 156 -0.76 15.01 -26.04
CA GLN A 156 -0.39 16.29 -26.63
C GLN A 156 0.74 16.97 -25.86
N ALA A 157 0.65 17.06 -24.53
CA ALA A 157 1.68 17.66 -23.67
C ALA A 157 3.06 17.02 -23.91
N ARG A 158 3.11 15.67 -23.90
CA ARG A 158 4.31 14.88 -24.19
C ARG A 158 4.90 15.15 -25.58
N ARG A 159 4.06 15.42 -26.59
CA ARG A 159 4.53 15.80 -27.94
C ARG A 159 5.06 17.23 -28.00
N SER A 160 4.51 18.14 -27.21
CA SER A 160 4.93 19.55 -27.17
C SER A 160 6.17 19.83 -26.30
N GLY A 161 6.68 18.85 -25.55
CA GLY A 161 7.83 19.02 -24.66
C GLY A 161 7.52 19.80 -23.37
N LEU A 162 6.24 19.86 -23.00
CA LEU A 162 5.75 20.27 -21.67
C LEU A 162 5.54 19.05 -20.78
#